data_AF-A0A0N8H8N0-F1
#
_entry.id   AF-A0A0N8H8N0-F1
#
_cell.length_a   1.000
_cell.length_b   1.000
_cell.length_c   1.000
_cell.angle_alpha   90.00
_cell.angle_beta   90.00
_cell.angle_gamma   90.00
#
_symmetry.space_group_name_H-M   'P 1'
#
loop_
_entity.id
_entity.type
_entity.pdbx_description
1 polymer ?
#
loop_
_entity_poly.entity_id
_entity_poly.type
_entity_poly.pdbx_seq_one_letter_code
_entity_poly.pdbx_strand_id
1 'polypeptide(L)'
;MKFLKVGRVAIITRGRFAGKKVVIIQPVDNGNKPHPFGHALVAGIERYPSKITRRMSKTRQEKRSKIKPFIKVVNYNHLMPTRYTLELEGLKGTISNDTFKEVSQREDAKKTVKKVLEDRYTSGKNRWFFTPLKF
;
A
#
# COMPACT_ATOMS: atom_id res chain seq x y z
N MET A 1 14.14 16.85 11.42
CA MET A 1 12.71 16.66 11.10
C MET A 1 12.50 15.26 10.54
N LYS A 2 11.61 14.45 11.10
CA LYS A 2 11.39 13.05 10.66
C LYS A 2 10.46 12.99 9.45
N PHE A 3 10.85 12.33 8.37
CA PHE A 3 10.10 12.30 7.10
C PHE A 3 9.32 11.01 6.85
N LEU A 4 9.71 9.90 7.49
CA LEU A 4 8.94 8.66 7.51
C LEU A 4 7.78 8.84 8.50
N LYS A 5 6.63 9.22 7.97
CA LYS A 5 5.41 9.52 8.72
C LYS A 5 4.23 8.73 8.13
N VAL A 6 3.15 8.64 8.90
CA VAL A 6 1.87 8.10 8.40
C VAL A 6 1.45 8.86 7.14
N GLY A 7 0.98 8.12 6.14
CA GLY A 7 0.56 8.68 4.85
C GLY A 7 1.71 8.98 3.90
N ARG A 8 2.98 8.76 4.26
CA ARG A 8 4.07 8.87 3.29
C ARG A 8 4.08 7.70 2.33
N VAL A 9 4.30 8.00 1.06
CA VAL A 9 4.49 6.99 0.02
C VAL A 9 5.96 6.62 -0.09
N ALA A 10 6.23 5.33 -0.16
CA ALA A 10 7.55 4.76 -0.36
C ALA A 10 7.52 3.68 -1.46
N ILE A 11 8.70 3.32 -1.95
CA ILE A 11 8.90 2.19 -2.87
C ILE A 11 9.66 1.10 -2.10
N ILE A 12 9.24 -0.14 -2.21
CA ILE A 12 9.99 -1.27 -1.63
C ILE A 12 11.20 -1.57 -2.52
N THR A 13 12.38 -1.69 -1.92
CA THR A 13 13.63 -1.99 -2.65
C THR A 13 14.02 -3.46 -2.61
N ARG A 14 13.54 -4.25 -1.63
CA ARG A 14 13.92 -5.67 -1.45
C ARG A 14 12.74 -6.61 -1.18
N GLY A 15 12.93 -7.88 -1.54
CA GLY A 15 11.98 -8.98 -1.32
C GLY A 15 10.89 -9.10 -2.38
N ARG A 16 9.90 -9.98 -2.15
CA ARG A 16 8.82 -10.31 -3.11
C ARG A 16 8.08 -9.11 -3.72
N PHE A 17 7.96 -8.02 -2.97
CA PHE A 17 7.24 -6.81 -3.40
C PHE A 17 8.19 -5.67 -3.81
N ALA A 18 9.44 -5.97 -4.18
CA ALA A 18 10.36 -4.97 -4.72
C ALA A 18 9.76 -4.25 -5.94
N GLY A 19 10.02 -2.95 -6.04
CA GLY A 19 9.48 -2.06 -7.06
C GLY A 19 8.01 -1.68 -6.87
N LYS A 20 7.32 -2.22 -5.84
CA LYS A 20 5.93 -1.87 -5.54
C LYS A 20 5.87 -0.63 -4.66
N LYS A 21 4.88 0.22 -4.96
CA LYS A 21 4.55 1.44 -4.22
C LYS A 21 3.70 1.09 -3.01
N VAL A 22 4.03 1.70 -1.89
CA VAL A 22 3.38 1.49 -0.60
C VAL A 22 3.12 2.80 0.11
N VAL A 23 2.14 2.80 0.99
CA VAL A 23 1.89 3.87 1.96
C VAL A 23 2.25 3.38 3.35
N ILE A 24 2.93 4.22 4.12
CA ILE A 24 3.24 3.96 5.52
C ILE A 24 1.98 4.22 6.33
N ILE A 25 1.50 3.20 7.04
CA ILE A 25 0.33 3.30 7.93
C ILE A 25 0.77 3.54 9.36
N GLN A 26 1.77 2.80 9.81
CA GLN A 26 2.32 2.96 11.15
C GLN A 26 3.85 2.86 11.10
N PRO A 27 4.58 3.96 11.33
CA PRO A 27 6.00 3.92 11.58
C PRO A 27 6.29 3.36 12.99
N VAL A 28 7.29 2.50 13.11
CA VAL A 28 7.77 1.92 14.38
C VAL A 28 9.27 2.10 14.44
N ASP A 29 9.70 3.15 15.12
CA ASP A 29 11.06 3.64 14.99
C ASP A 29 12.08 2.91 15.88
N ASN A 30 11.65 2.54 17.09
CA ASN A 30 12.52 1.91 18.09
C ASN A 30 12.47 0.37 18.03
N GLY A 31 11.76 -0.18 17.04
CA GLY A 31 11.51 -1.62 16.95
C GLY A 31 10.55 -2.14 18.02
N ASN A 32 10.35 -3.45 18.03
CA ASN A 32 9.57 -4.19 19.02
C ASN A 32 10.18 -5.58 19.24
N LYS A 33 9.62 -6.38 20.17
CA LYS A 33 10.12 -7.73 20.47
C LYS A 33 10.30 -8.63 19.21
N PRO A 34 9.32 -8.76 18.29
CA PRO A 34 9.51 -9.59 17.09
C PRO A 34 10.43 -8.97 16.03
N HIS A 35 10.55 -7.64 16.00
CA HIS A 35 11.35 -6.91 15.02
C HIS A 35 12.20 -5.85 15.72
N PRO A 36 13.43 -6.18 16.17
CA PRO A 36 14.30 -5.32 16.97
C PRO A 36 15.01 -4.23 16.13
N PHE A 37 14.34 -3.73 15.10
CA PHE A 37 14.86 -2.71 14.18
C PHE A 37 13.75 -1.76 13.75
N GLY A 38 14.12 -0.55 13.30
CA GLY A 38 13.17 0.43 12.76
C GLY A 38 12.44 -0.11 11.53
N HIS A 39 11.12 -0.12 11.59
CA HIS A 39 10.26 -0.68 10.55
C HIS A 39 8.96 0.12 10.40
N ALA A 40 8.24 -0.12 9.31
CA ALA A 40 6.89 0.38 9.11
C ALA A 40 5.94 -0.76 8.77
N LEU A 41 4.70 -0.61 9.24
CA LEU A 41 3.56 -1.32 8.70
C LEU A 41 3.11 -0.56 7.46
N VAL A 42 3.09 -1.26 6.33
CA VAL A 42 2.78 -0.67 5.03
C VAL A 42 1.61 -1.39 4.36
N ALA A 43 0.81 -0.62 3.63
CA ALA A 43 -0.13 -1.15 2.66
C ALA A 43 0.33 -0.77 1.25
N GLY A 44 0.23 -1.71 0.32
CA GLY A 44 0.75 -1.53 -1.03
C GLY A 44 -0.11 -2.17 -2.10
N ILE A 45 0.28 -1.92 -3.34
CA ILE A 45 -0.36 -2.51 -4.52
C ILE A 45 0.53 -3.62 -5.07
N GLU A 46 0.06 -4.87 -5.03
CA GLU A 46 0.74 -6.01 -5.67
C GLU A 46 0.45 -6.00 -7.17
N ARG A 47 -0.83 -5.88 -7.52
CA ARG A 47 -1.33 -5.81 -8.90
C ARG A 47 -1.99 -4.46 -9.12
N TYR A 48 -1.38 -3.67 -9.99
CA TYR A 48 -1.85 -2.35 -10.39
C TYR A 48 -3.08 -2.44 -11.30
N PRO A 49 -3.95 -1.42 -11.27
CA PRO A 49 -4.99 -1.29 -12.28
C PRO A 49 -4.34 -1.10 -13.65
N SER A 50 -4.98 -1.65 -14.68
CA SER A 50 -4.50 -1.55 -16.06
C SER A 50 -5.08 -0.32 -16.75
N LYS A 51 -4.37 0.20 -17.77
CA LYS A 51 -4.86 1.33 -18.57
C LYS A 51 -6.26 1.05 -19.13
N ILE A 52 -7.16 2.00 -18.91
CA ILE A 52 -8.54 1.98 -19.40
C ILE A 52 -8.64 2.90 -20.62
N THR A 53 -9.36 2.47 -21.64
CA THR A 53 -9.61 3.26 -22.87
C THR A 53 -11.10 3.31 -23.15
N ARG A 54 -11.58 4.41 -23.75
CA ARG A 54 -13.00 4.62 -24.05
C ARG A 54 -13.67 3.50 -24.87
N ARG A 55 -12.91 2.80 -25.71
CA ARG A 55 -13.40 1.70 -26.58
C ARG A 55 -13.76 0.41 -25.83
N MET A 56 -13.40 0.28 -24.56
CA MET A 56 -13.63 -0.95 -23.80
C MET A 56 -15.08 -1.03 -23.32
N SER A 57 -15.65 -2.24 -23.28
CA SER A 57 -16.94 -2.50 -22.62
C SER A 57 -16.87 -2.20 -21.12
N LYS A 58 -18.00 -1.80 -20.51
CA LYS A 58 -18.08 -1.49 -19.07
C LYS A 58 -17.53 -2.63 -18.19
N THR A 59 -17.87 -3.87 -18.51
CA THR A 59 -17.38 -5.08 -17.81
C THR A 59 -15.85 -5.24 -17.89
N ARG A 60 -15.23 -4.87 -19.01
CA ARG A 60 -13.77 -4.91 -19.17
C ARG A 60 -13.09 -3.75 -18.44
N GLN A 61 -13.73 -2.58 -18.39
CA GLN A 61 -13.24 -1.43 -17.63
C GLN A 61 -13.21 -1.77 -16.14
N GLU A 62 -14.30 -2.31 -15.58
CA GLU A 62 -14.38 -2.74 -14.17
C GLU A 62 -13.30 -3.77 -13.84
N LYS A 63 -13.13 -4.81 -14.66
CA LYS A 63 -12.08 -5.83 -14.44
C LYS A 63 -10.67 -5.23 -14.43
N ARG A 64 -10.42 -4.19 -15.23
CA ARG A 64 -9.11 -3.51 -15.30
C ARG A 64 -8.88 -2.52 -14.17
N SER A 65 -9.94 -1.97 -13.57
CA SER A 65 -9.86 -1.12 -12.38
C SER A 65 -9.54 -1.89 -11.10
N LYS A 66 -9.70 -3.22 -11.09
CA LYS A 66 -9.46 -4.04 -9.90
C LYS A 66 -8.01 -3.99 -9.43
N ILE A 67 -7.84 -3.83 -8.12
CA ILE A 67 -6.54 -3.76 -7.46
C ILE A 67 -6.36 -4.99 -6.57
N LYS A 68 -5.14 -5.56 -6.57
CA LYS A 68 -4.74 -6.56 -5.57
C LYS A 68 -3.82 -5.88 -4.55
N PRO A 69 -4.28 -5.59 -3.32
CA PRO A 69 -3.42 -5.02 -2.31
C PRO A 69 -2.59 -6.07 -1.58
N PHE A 70 -1.56 -5.61 -0.87
CA PHE A 70 -0.86 -6.38 0.14
C PHE A 70 -0.61 -5.52 1.38
N ILE A 71 -0.40 -6.19 2.51
CA ILE A 71 -0.03 -5.58 3.78
C ILE A 71 1.25 -6.27 4.26
N LYS A 72 2.18 -5.50 4.82
CA LYS A 72 3.48 -6.06 5.24
C LYS A 72 4.15 -5.21 6.30
N VAL A 73 4.94 -5.86 7.16
CA VAL A 73 5.94 -5.20 8.01
C VAL A 73 7.26 -5.12 7.24
N VAL A 74 7.82 -3.92 7.09
CA VAL A 74 9.01 -3.69 6.26
C VAL A 74 10.03 -2.84 7.03
N ASN A 75 11.27 -3.32 7.11
CA ASN A 75 12.41 -2.56 7.64
C ASN A 75 12.61 -1.26 6.83
N TYR A 76 12.93 -0.15 7.49
CA TYR A 76 13.18 1.12 6.82
C TYR A 76 14.28 1.07 5.75
N ASN A 77 15.32 0.26 5.93
CA ASN A 77 16.38 0.08 4.93
C ASN A 77 15.86 -0.54 3.61
N HIS A 78 14.68 -1.16 3.63
CA HIS A 78 14.04 -1.75 2.46
C HIS A 78 12.97 -0.84 1.85
N LEU A 79 12.89 0.42 2.31
CA LEU A 79 12.00 1.45 1.80
C LEU A 79 12.81 2.60 1.22
N MET A 80 12.52 2.95 -0.02
CA MET A 80 12.93 4.21 -0.63
C MET A 80 11.81 5.23 -0.41
N PRO A 81 11.99 6.24 0.46
CA PRO A 81 10.98 7.27 0.68
C PRO A 81 10.80 8.12 -0.59
N THR A 82 9.57 8.61 -0.80
CA THR A 82 9.28 9.48 -1.94
C THR A 82 8.67 10.80 -1.48
N ARG A 83 8.65 11.79 -2.38
CA ARG A 83 8.01 13.09 -2.15
C ARG A 83 6.48 13.05 -2.13
N TYR A 84 5.84 11.91 -2.43
CA TYR A 84 4.38 11.78 -2.52
C TYR A 84 3.74 11.41 -1.20
N THR A 85 2.59 12.00 -0.90
CA THR A 85 1.73 11.64 0.23
C THR A 85 0.46 10.96 -0.30
N LEU A 86 -0.10 10.11 0.54
CA LEU A 86 -1.37 9.45 0.32
C LEU A 86 -2.10 9.38 1.66
N GLU A 87 -2.92 10.39 1.93
CA GLU A 87 -3.75 10.41 3.13
C GLU A 87 -4.97 9.53 2.92
N LEU A 88 -5.02 8.40 3.63
CA LEU A 88 -6.14 7.46 3.58
C LEU A 88 -6.77 7.42 4.96
N GLU A 89 -7.77 8.29 5.19
CA GLU A 89 -8.51 8.37 6.45
C GLU A 89 -9.10 7.01 6.86
N GLY A 90 -9.55 6.21 5.89
CA GLY A 90 -10.12 4.88 6.13
C GLY A 90 -9.11 3.74 6.41
N LEU A 91 -7.79 4.00 6.40
CA LEU A 91 -6.78 2.98 6.70
C LEU A 91 -6.14 3.13 8.09
N LYS A 92 -6.44 4.21 8.79
CA LYS A 92 -5.90 4.45 10.13
C LYS A 92 -6.57 3.47 11.10
N GLY A 93 -5.78 2.63 11.76
CA GLY A 93 -6.26 1.64 12.73
C GLY A 93 -6.69 0.29 12.11
N THR A 94 -6.82 0.18 10.80
CA THR A 94 -7.18 -1.10 10.14
C THR A 94 -6.02 -2.10 10.13
N ILE A 95 -4.78 -1.61 10.18
CA ILE A 95 -3.57 -2.44 10.21
C ILE A 95 -2.80 -2.12 11.48
N SER A 96 -2.69 -3.12 12.35
CA SER A 96 -1.90 -3.09 13.57
C SER A 96 -0.94 -4.28 13.60
N ASN A 97 -0.10 -4.37 14.63
CA ASN A 97 0.76 -5.53 14.83
C ASN A 97 -0.05 -6.83 15.04
N ASP A 98 -1.23 -6.74 15.64
CA ASP A 98 -2.09 -7.89 15.90
C ASP A 98 -2.71 -8.47 14.63
N THR A 99 -2.99 -7.60 13.64
CA THR A 99 -3.46 -8.02 12.31
C THR A 99 -2.54 -9.06 11.66
N PHE A 100 -1.26 -9.09 12.03
CA PHE A 100 -0.30 -10.04 11.49
C PHE A 100 -0.26 -11.39 12.24
N LYS A 101 -0.93 -11.56 13.38
CA LYS A 101 -0.91 -12.83 14.13
C LYS A 101 -1.78 -13.90 13.47
N GLU A 102 -2.97 -13.51 13.01
CA GLU A 102 -3.96 -14.44 12.44
C GLU A 102 -4.15 -14.24 10.93
N VAL A 103 -4.37 -15.33 10.19
CA VAL A 103 -4.55 -15.30 8.74
C VAL A 103 -5.88 -14.63 8.36
N SER A 104 -6.96 -14.91 9.09
CA SER A 104 -8.29 -14.31 8.92
C SER A 104 -8.21 -12.78 8.96
N GLN A 105 -7.58 -12.22 9.99
CA GLN A 105 -7.41 -10.77 10.16
C GLN A 105 -6.62 -10.13 9.02
N ARG A 106 -5.59 -10.82 8.49
CA ARG A 106 -4.84 -10.36 7.31
C ARG A 106 -5.73 -10.29 6.07
N GLU A 107 -6.64 -11.24 5.90
CA GLU A 107 -7.57 -11.24 4.76
C GLU A 107 -8.59 -10.12 4.85
N ASP A 108 -9.15 -9.89 6.03
CA ASP A 108 -10.12 -8.82 6.24
C ASP A 108 -9.49 -7.43 6.09
N ALA A 109 -8.29 -7.24 6.64
CA ALA A 109 -7.53 -6.01 6.41
C ALA A 109 -7.26 -5.75 4.93
N LYS A 110 -6.93 -6.79 4.14
CA LYS A 110 -6.76 -6.67 2.68
C LYS A 110 -8.05 -6.31 1.97
N LYS A 111 -9.21 -6.83 2.40
CA LYS A 111 -10.52 -6.46 1.82
C LYS A 111 -10.80 -4.97 2.02
N THR A 112 -10.56 -4.46 3.22
CA THR A 112 -10.73 -3.03 3.52
C THR A 112 -9.75 -2.16 2.73
N VAL A 113 -8.47 -2.54 2.68
CA VAL A 113 -7.46 -1.84 1.88
C VAL A 113 -7.82 -1.82 0.41
N LYS A 114 -8.34 -2.93 -0.11
CA LYS A 114 -8.76 -3.03 -1.51
C LYS A 114 -9.84 -2.00 -1.82
N LYS A 115 -10.90 -1.96 -1.01
CA LYS A 115 -12.03 -1.04 -1.22
C LYS A 115 -11.55 0.42 -1.25
N VAL A 116 -10.77 0.83 -0.26
CA VAL A 116 -10.24 2.21 -0.16
C VAL A 116 -9.35 2.58 -1.36
N LEU A 117 -8.51 1.66 -1.82
CA LEU A 117 -7.64 1.91 -2.98
C LEU A 117 -8.41 1.97 -4.30
N GLU A 118 -9.43 1.12 -4.48
CA GLU A 118 -10.28 1.11 -5.68
C GLU A 118 -11.15 2.38 -5.75
N ASP A 119 -11.72 2.82 -4.63
CA ASP A 119 -12.48 4.07 -4.54
C ASP A 119 -11.60 5.27 -4.90
N ARG A 120 -10.38 5.31 -4.35
CA ARG A 120 -9.44 6.39 -4.65
C ARG A 120 -8.96 6.37 -6.10
N TYR A 121 -8.70 5.20 -6.68
CA TYR A 121 -8.36 5.10 -8.10
C TYR A 121 -9.48 5.64 -8.99
N THR A 122 -10.73 5.29 -8.68
CA THR A 122 -11.91 5.74 -9.42
C THR A 122 -12.10 7.26 -9.32
N SER A 123 -11.73 7.88 -8.20
CA SER A 123 -11.72 9.34 -8.04
C SER A 123 -10.67 10.08 -8.89
N GLY A 124 -9.76 9.36 -9.56
CA GLY A 124 -8.70 9.94 -10.39
C GLY A 124 -7.54 10.59 -9.61
N LYS A 125 -7.56 10.53 -8.27
CA LYS A 125 -6.52 11.10 -7.40
C LYS A 125 -5.27 10.21 -7.35
N ASN A 126 -4.13 10.81 -7.00
CA ASN A 126 -2.85 10.11 -6.78
C ASN A 126 -2.42 9.20 -7.95
N ARG A 127 -2.57 9.66 -9.19
CA ARG A 127 -2.26 8.91 -10.43
C ARG A 127 -0.90 8.23 -10.41
N TRP A 128 0.12 8.88 -9.85
CA TRP A 128 1.46 8.29 -9.72
C TRP A 128 1.46 7.02 -8.87
N PHE A 129 0.69 6.97 -7.78
CA PHE A 129 0.63 5.80 -6.90
C PHE A 129 0.04 4.58 -7.61
N PHE A 130 -0.97 4.76 -8.47
CA PHE A 130 -1.65 3.69 -9.19
C PHE A 130 -0.99 3.30 -10.52
N THR A 131 0.02 4.04 -10.96
CA THR A 131 0.79 3.70 -12.16
C THR A 131 1.96 2.80 -11.75
N PRO A 132 2.19 1.65 -12.40
CA PRO A 132 3.34 0.79 -12.07
C PRO A 132 4.67 1.51 -12.32
N LEU A 133 5.66 1.24 -11.47
CA LEU A 133 7.05 1.65 -11.74
C LEU A 133 7.60 0.76 -12.87
N LYS A 134 8.25 1.34 -13.86
CA LYS A 134 8.96 0.60 -14.92
C LYS A 134 10.45 0.60 -14.57
N PHE A 135 11.05 -0.57 -14.54
CA PHE A 135 12.46 -0.84 -14.30
C PHE A 135 12.81 -2.17 -14.95
#